data_AF-A0A963F810-F1
#
_entry.id   AF-A0A963F810-F1
#
_cell.length_a   1.000
_cell.length_b   1.000
_cell.length_c   1.000
_cell.angle_alpha   90.00
_cell.angle_beta   90.00
_cell.angle_gamma   90.00
#
_symmetry.space_group_name_H-M   'P 1'
#
loop_
_entity.id
_entity.type
_entity.pdbx_description
1 polymer ?
#
loop_
_entity_poly.entity_id
_entity_poly.type
_entity_poly.pdbx_seq_one_letter_code
_entity_poly.pdbx_strand_id
1 'polypeptide(L)' 'MDRFLEMRTFNAVVDAGSFVGAADALGFSKAAVSRYVGDLETRLGVRLLHR' A
#
# COMPACT_ATOMS: atom_id res chain seq x y z
N MET A 1 -5.76 -8.41 -9.16
CA MET A 1 -4.65 -8.30 -8.19
C MET A 1 -4.96 -9.16 -6.98
N ASP A 2 -3.93 -9.53 -6.21
CA ASP A 2 -4.09 -10.29 -4.98
C ASP A 2 -4.62 -9.37 -3.86
N ARG A 3 -5.84 -9.63 -3.39
CA ARG A 3 -6.52 -8.84 -2.34
C ARG A 3 -5.75 -8.82 -1.02
N PHE A 4 -5.09 -9.93 -0.67
CA PHE A 4 -4.30 -10.01 0.55
C PHE A 4 -3.05 -9.16 0.43
N LEU A 5 -2.44 -9.12 -0.77
CA LEU A 5 -1.29 -8.27 -1.04
C LEU A 5 -1.63 -6.78 -0.91
N GLU A 6 -2.76 -6.35 -1.45
CA GLU A 6 -3.27 -4.98 -1.31
C GLU A 6 -3.43 -4.58 0.18
N MET A 7 -4.11 -5.41 0.97
CA MET A 7 -4.34 -5.15 2.40
C MET A 7 -3.02 -5.18 3.20
N ARG A 8 -2.15 -6.14 2.93
CA ARG A 8 -0.82 -6.23 3.58
C ARG A 8 0.03 -5.02 3.25
N THR A 9 -0.03 -4.54 2.02
CA THR A 9 0.73 -3.36 1.58
C THR A 9 0.23 -2.11 2.32
N PHE A 10 -1.08 -1.95 2.45
CA PHE A 10 -1.64 -0.85 3.23
C PHE A 10 -1.19 -0.89 4.70
N ASN A 11 -1.29 -2.04 5.37
CA ASN A 11 -0.80 -2.17 6.75
C ASN A 11 0.68 -1.81 6.87
N ALA A 12 1.52 -2.29 5.94
CA ALA A 12 2.95 -1.97 5.95
C ALA A 12 3.21 -0.46 5.79
N VAL A 13 2.40 0.27 5.00
CA VAL A 13 2.53 1.74 4.86
C VAL A 13 2.14 2.44 6.16
N VAL A 14 1.08 2.00 6.83
CA VAL A 14 0.66 2.55 8.12
C VAL A 14 1.70 2.27 9.21
N ASP A 15 2.20 1.04 9.29
CA ASP A 15 3.20 0.63 10.28
C ASP A 15 4.55 1.35 10.07
N ALA A 16 4.98 1.51 8.82
CA ALA A 16 6.23 2.20 8.49
C ALA A 16 6.09 3.73 8.46
N GLY A 17 4.87 4.27 8.49
CA GLY A 17 4.57 5.70 8.33
C GLY A 17 5.00 6.29 6.98
N SER A 18 5.42 5.47 6.01
CA SER A 18 5.91 5.93 4.72
C SER A 18 5.84 4.85 3.64
N PHE A 19 5.67 5.26 2.39
CA PHE A 19 5.69 4.37 1.23
C PHE A 19 7.07 3.75 0.98
N VAL A 20 8.15 4.46 1.35
CA VAL A 20 9.52 3.95 1.18
C VAL A 20 9.81 2.89 2.24
N GLY A 21 9.50 3.13 3.51
CA GLY A 21 9.69 2.14 4.56
C GLY A 21 8.84 0.87 4.34
N ALA A 22 7.62 1.00 3.80
CA ALA A 22 6.82 -0.15 3.41
C ALA A 22 7.41 -0.92 2.22
N ALA A 23 8.01 -0.21 1.26
CA ALA A 23 8.67 -0.81 0.12
C ALA A 23 9.89 -1.66 0.57
N ASP A 24 10.70 -1.11 1.47
CA ASP A 24 11.84 -1.81 2.06
C ASP A 24 11.37 -3.02 2.89
N ALA A 25 10.33 -2.88 3.71
CA ALA A 25 9.79 -3.96 4.54
C ALA A 25 9.17 -5.12 3.72
N LEU A 26 8.62 -4.83 2.55
CA LEU A 26 7.98 -5.81 1.68
C LEU A 26 8.87 -6.33 0.55
N GLY A 27 10.06 -5.75 0.35
CA GLY A 27 10.94 -6.08 -0.77
C GLY A 27 10.36 -5.65 -2.12
N PHE A 28 9.60 -4.55 -2.15
CA PHE A 28 8.98 -4.02 -3.36
C PHE A 28 9.55 -2.66 -3.73
N SER A 29 9.21 -2.17 -4.93
CA SER A 29 9.46 -0.78 -5.28
C SER A 29 8.39 0.13 -4.68
N LYS A 30 8.75 1.39 -4.39
CA LYS A 30 7.78 2.44 -3.99
C LYS A 30 6.60 2.54 -4.97
N ALA A 31 6.86 2.40 -6.27
CA ALA A 31 5.83 2.44 -7.30
C ALA A 31 4.85 1.26 -7.19
N ALA A 32 5.33 0.05 -6.90
CA ALA A 32 4.48 -1.11 -6.66
C ALA A 32 3.62 -0.92 -5.40
N VAL A 33 4.22 -0.44 -4.29
CA VAL A 33 3.50 -0.14 -3.05
C VAL A 33 2.40 0.89 -3.30
N SER A 34 2.73 2.00 -3.98
CA SER A 34 1.74 3.04 -4.32
C SER A 34 0.62 2.51 -5.20
N ARG A 35 0.91 1.60 -6.14
CA ARG A 35 -0.10 0.96 -6.97
C ARG A 35 -1.02 0.07 -6.15
N TYR A 36 -0.50 -0.78 -5.30
CA TYR A 36 -1.34 -1.69 -4.49
C TYR A 36 -2.24 -0.95 -3.51
N VAL A 37 -1.75 0.15 -2.92
CA VAL A 37 -2.60 1.03 -2.09
C VAL A 37 -3.68 1.71 -2.94
N GLY A 38 -3.34 2.21 -4.14
CA GLY A 38 -4.31 2.81 -5.06
C GLY A 38 -5.36 1.82 -5.56
N ASP A 39 -4.96 0.57 -5.84
CA ASP A 39 -5.85 -0.53 -6.24
C ASP A 39 -6.83 -0.85 -5.09
N LEU A 40 -6.34 -0.86 -3.84
CA LEU A 40 -7.17 -1.03 -2.63
C LEU A 40 -8.19 0.09 -2.47
N GLU A 41 -7.75 1.35 -2.52
CA GLU A 41 -8.61 2.53 -2.41
C GLU A 41 -9.68 2.56 -3.51
N THR A 42 -9.28 2.26 -4.75
CA THR A 42 -10.20 2.18 -5.91
C THR A 42 -11.26 1.12 -5.69
N ARG A 43 -10.86 -0.07 -5.24
CA ARG A 43 -11.79 -1.18 -4.99
C ARG A 43 -12.75 -0.90 -3.83
N LEU A 44 -12.29 -0.22 -2.79
CA LEU A 44 -13.14 0.17 -1.66
C LEU A 44 -13.98 1.41 -1.94
N GLY A 45 -13.65 2.19 -2.97
CA GLY A 45 -14.32 3.44 -3.31
C GLY A 45 -14.07 4.55 -2.29
N VAL A 46 -12.97 4.44 -1.52
CA VAL A 46 -12.63 5.39 -0.44
C VAL A 46 -11.13 5.64 -0.41
N ARG A 47 -10.74 6.87 -0.07
CA ARG A 47 -9.35 7.21 0.21
C ARG A 47 -9.01 6.78 1.64
N LEU A 48 -7.97 5.96 1.78
CA LEU A 48 -7.49 5.45 3.07
C LEU A 48 -6.34 6.30 3.61
N LEU A 49 -5.51 6.85 2.73
CA LEU A 49 -4.35 7.67 3.12
C LEU A 49 -4.48 9.11 2.63
N HIS A 50 -4.20 10.05 3.52
CA HIS A 50 -3.95 11.44 3.18
C HIS A 50 -2.44 11.65 3.12
N ARG A 51 -1.96 12.01 1.93
CA ARG A 51 -0.55 12.14 1.57
C ARG A 51 -0.16 13.61 1.42
#